data_AF-A0A8I1B5W3-F1
#
_entry.id   AF-A0A8I1B5W3-F1
#
_cell.length_a   1.000
_cell.length_b   1.000
_cell.length_c   1.000
_cell.angle_alpha   90.00
_cell.angle_beta   90.00
_cell.angle_gamma   90.00
#
_symmetry.space_group_name_H-M   'P 1'
#
loop_
_entity.id
_entity.type
_entity.pdbx_description
1 polymer ?
#
loop_
_entity_poly.entity_id
_entity_poly.type
_entity_poly.pdbx_seq_one_letter_code
_entity_poly.pdbx_strand_id
1 'polypeptide(L)'
;VAKFLDFLTKPENAAEWHQKTGYLPITTAAYNLTREQGFYDKNPGADIATRQMLNKPPLPFTKGLRLGNMPQIRTIVDEELESVWT
;
A
#
# COMPACT_ATOMS: atom_id res chain seq x y z
N VAL A 1 8.77 16.69 14.27
CA VAL A 1 8.18 15.96 13.11
C VAL A 1 9.15 14.91 12.55
N ALA A 2 10.37 15.26 12.11
CA ALA A 2 11.30 14.29 11.48
C ALA A 2 11.55 13.00 12.29
N LYS A 3 11.88 13.11 13.59
CA LYS A 3 12.09 11.94 14.47
C LYS A 3 10.85 11.05 14.63
N PHE A 4 9.65 11.62 14.51
CA PHE A 4 8.41 10.87 14.61
C PHE A 4 8.13 10.09 13.32
N LEU A 5 8.36 10.71 12.15
CA LEU A 5 8.29 10.00 10.88
C LEU A 5 9.31 8.85 10.82
N ASP A 6 10.54 9.09 11.28
CA ASP A 6 11.56 8.05 11.41
C ASP A 6 11.08 6.89 12.30
N PHE A 7 10.54 7.21 13.49
CA PHE A 7 9.94 6.22 14.38
C PHE A 7 8.88 5.38 13.68
N LEU A 8 7.93 5.99 12.96
CA LEU A 8 6.88 5.27 12.24
C LEU A 8 7.43 4.35 11.14
N THR A 9 8.56 4.71 10.53
CA THR A 9 9.18 3.94 9.45
C THR A 9 10.15 2.85 9.92
N LYS A 10 10.43 2.76 11.23
CA LYS A 10 11.23 1.66 11.79
C LYS A 10 10.58 0.31 11.45
N PRO A 11 11.36 -0.73 11.10
CA PRO A 11 10.81 -2.00 10.65
C PRO A 11 9.76 -2.60 11.60
N GLU A 12 9.99 -2.51 12.90
CA GLU A 12 9.12 -3.08 13.94
C GLU A 12 7.76 -2.37 13.98
N ASN A 13 7.77 -1.03 13.97
CA ASN A 13 6.55 -0.22 14.04
C ASN A 13 5.74 -0.31 12.74
N ALA A 14 6.41 -0.28 11.59
CA ALA A 14 5.75 -0.43 10.30
C ALA A 14 5.20 -1.85 10.09
N ALA A 15 5.88 -2.88 10.60
CA ALA A 15 5.37 -4.25 10.61
C ALA A 15 4.14 -4.38 11.53
N GLU A 16 4.22 -3.85 12.75
CA GLU A 16 3.08 -3.83 13.68
C GLU A 16 1.86 -3.13 13.07
N TRP A 17 2.07 -1.96 12.45
CA TRP A 17 1.00 -1.22 11.78
C TRP A 17 0.35 -2.06 10.68
N HIS A 18 1.14 -2.68 9.81
CA HIS A 18 0.63 -3.56 8.75
C HIS A 18 -0.19 -4.71 9.33
N GLN A 19 0.34 -5.42 10.34
CA GLN A 19 -0.29 -6.59 10.94
C GLN A 19 -1.60 -6.26 11.66
N LYS A 20 -1.67 -5.11 12.35
CA LYS A 20 -2.87 -4.70 13.11
C LYS A 20 -3.96 -4.07 12.27
N THR A 21 -3.61 -3.43 11.16
CA THR A 21 -4.57 -2.63 10.36
C THR A 21 -4.91 -3.24 9.01
N GLY A 22 -4.07 -4.14 8.49
CA GLY A 22 -4.19 -4.68 7.14
C GLY A 22 -3.67 -3.76 6.04
N TYR A 23 -3.28 -2.51 6.34
CA TYR A 23 -2.60 -1.64 5.36
C TYR A 23 -1.22 -2.19 4.98
N LEU A 24 -0.72 -1.83 3.81
CA LEU A 24 0.58 -2.29 3.30
C LEU A 24 1.74 -1.91 4.24
N PRO A 25 2.77 -2.79 4.38
CA PRO A 25 4.02 -2.39 5.00
C PRO A 25 4.72 -1.36 4.10
N ILE A 26 5.02 -0.19 4.67
CA ILE A 26 5.56 0.96 3.91
C ILE A 26 7.06 0.83 3.59
N THR A 27 7.74 -0.18 4.12
CA THR A 27 9.15 -0.49 3.83
C THR A 27 9.34 -1.98 3.55
N THR A 28 10.31 -2.33 2.71
CA THR A 28 10.68 -3.73 2.44
C THR A 28 11.20 -4.45 3.68
N ALA A 29 11.84 -3.72 4.61
CA ALA A 29 12.31 -4.28 5.87
C ALA A 29 11.13 -4.75 6.75
N ALA A 30 10.06 -3.97 6.86
CA ALA A 30 8.85 -4.35 7.59
C ALA A 30 8.13 -5.56 6.94
N TYR A 31 8.13 -5.63 5.61
CA TYR A 31 7.60 -6.78 4.87
C TYR A 31 8.37 -8.07 5.20
N ASN A 32 9.70 -8.02 5.16
CA ASN A 32 10.55 -9.18 5.48
C ASN A 32 10.41 -9.58 6.95
N LEU A 33 10.41 -8.61 7.88
CA LEU A 33 10.23 -8.86 9.30
C LEU A 33 8.87 -9.54 9.57
N THR A 34 7.79 -9.08 8.94
CA THR A 34 6.46 -9.69 9.07
C THR A 34 6.45 -11.14 8.58
N ARG A 35 7.20 -11.44 7.51
CA ARG A 35 7.38 -12.81 7.02
C ARG A 35 8.15 -13.67 8.01
N GLU A 36 9.27 -13.17 8.52
CA GLU A 36 10.13 -13.87 9.50
C GLU A 36 9.38 -14.18 10.80
N GLN A 37 8.44 -13.32 11.20
CA GLN A 37 7.55 -13.54 12.35
C GLN A 37 6.46 -14.60 12.10
N GLY A 38 6.40 -15.18 10.89
CA GLY A 38 5.40 -16.19 10.51
C GLY A 38 3.98 -15.64 10.38
N PHE A 39 3.82 -14.33 10.23
CA PHE A 39 2.50 -13.71 10.14
C PHE A 39 1.75 -14.15 8.88
N TYR A 40 2.44 -14.26 7.75
CA TYR A 40 1.80 -14.66 6.48
C TYR A 40 1.40 -16.13 6.44
N ASP A 41 2.07 -17.00 7.21
CA ASP A 41 1.66 -18.40 7.36
C ASP A 41 0.34 -18.48 8.15
N LYS A 42 0.19 -17.63 9.17
CA LYS A 42 -1.02 -17.53 10.00
C LYS A 42 -2.15 -16.75 9.32
N ASN A 43 -1.82 -15.86 8.40
CA ASN A 43 -2.76 -15.01 7.66
C ASN A 43 -2.50 -15.15 6.15
N PRO A 44 -2.86 -16.29 5.54
CA PRO A 44 -2.62 -16.53 4.13
C PRO A 44 -3.24 -15.44 3.25
N GLY A 45 -2.44 -14.91 2.33
CA GLY A 45 -2.87 -13.87 1.39
C GLY A 45 -2.55 -12.44 1.83
N ALA A 46 -2.18 -12.20 3.09
CA ALA A 46 -1.79 -10.86 3.56
C ALA A 46 -0.50 -10.32 2.90
N ASP A 47 0.29 -11.17 2.24
CA ASP A 47 1.48 -10.78 1.47
C ASP A 47 1.19 -10.44 0.00
N ILE A 48 0.01 -10.83 -0.54
CA ILE A 48 -0.32 -10.71 -1.98
C ILE A 48 -0.17 -9.27 -2.46
N ALA A 49 -0.72 -8.32 -1.70
CA ALA A 49 -0.72 -6.92 -2.09
C ALA A 49 0.72 -6.36 -2.16
N THR A 50 1.59 -6.71 -1.21
CA THR A 50 3.01 -6.28 -1.26
C THR A 50 3.75 -6.92 -2.44
N ARG A 51 3.49 -8.19 -2.75
CA ARG A 51 4.05 -8.83 -3.96
C ARG A 51 3.62 -8.10 -5.23
N GLN A 52 2.37 -7.65 -5.31
CA GLN A 52 1.88 -6.86 -6.43
C GLN A 52 2.62 -5.51 -6.54
N MET A 53 2.83 -4.81 -5.42
CA MET A 53 3.56 -3.54 -5.41
C MET A 53 5.02 -3.68 -5.88
N LEU A 54 5.62 -4.86 -5.68
CA LEU A 54 7.01 -5.15 -6.02
C LEU A 54 7.18 -5.94 -7.34
N ASN A 55 6.09 -6.21 -8.07
CA ASN A 55 6.08 -7.13 -9.22
C ASN A 55 7.07 -6.71 -10.33
N LYS A 56 7.15 -5.41 -10.62
CA LYS A 56 8.11 -4.84 -11.60
C LYS A 56 8.59 -3.47 -11.12
N PRO A 57 9.82 -3.05 -11.48
CA PRO A 57 10.25 -1.67 -11.26
C PRO A 57 9.29 -0.67 -11.92
N PRO A 58 8.94 0.44 -11.26
CA PRO A 58 8.01 1.41 -11.82
C PRO A 58 8.64 2.17 -12.99
N LEU A 59 7.87 2.37 -14.06
CA LEU A 59 8.19 3.25 -15.17
C LEU A 59 7.96 4.72 -14.76
N PRO A 60 8.47 5.71 -15.52
CA PRO A 60 8.27 7.12 -15.19
C PRO A 60 6.80 7.52 -14.95
N PHE A 61 5.86 6.90 -15.68
CA PHE A 61 4.43 7.17 -15.64
C PHE A 61 3.61 6.19 -14.78
N THR A 62 4.24 5.22 -14.11
CA THR A 62 3.54 4.24 -13.25
C THR A 62 3.92 4.34 -11.77
N LYS A 63 4.59 5.42 -11.35
CA LYS A 63 4.95 5.68 -9.94
C LYS A 63 3.76 6.11 -9.08
N GLY A 64 2.63 6.40 -9.70
CA GLY A 64 1.43 6.95 -9.08
C GLY A 64 0.80 8.01 -9.98
N LEU A 65 -0.23 8.68 -9.47
CA LEU A 65 -0.97 9.72 -10.18
C LEU A 65 -0.88 11.04 -9.42
N ARG A 66 -0.62 12.14 -10.13
CA ARG A 66 -0.53 13.49 -9.55
C ARG A 66 -1.29 14.48 -10.42
N LEU A 67 -2.58 14.62 -10.15
CA LEU A 67 -3.49 15.53 -10.84
C LEU A 67 -4.12 16.49 -9.82
N GLY A 68 -4.22 17.77 -10.18
CA GLY A 68 -5.06 18.72 -9.44
C GLY A 68 -6.53 18.29 -9.54
N ASN A 69 -7.32 18.55 -8.49
CA ASN A 69 -8.75 18.17 -8.44
C ASN A 69 -9.02 16.66 -8.63
N MET A 70 -8.07 15.78 -8.27
CA MET A 70 -8.25 14.33 -8.38
C MET A 70 -9.53 13.79 -7.69
N PRO A 71 -10.00 14.32 -6.53
CA PRO A 71 -11.27 13.89 -5.95
C PRO A 71 -12.46 14.09 -6.91
N GLN A 72 -12.54 15.24 -7.59
CA GLN A 72 -13.60 15.53 -8.55
C GLN A 72 -13.45 14.72 -9.84
N ILE A 73 -12.21 14.51 -10.31
CA ILE A 73 -11.94 13.63 -11.45
C ILE A 73 -12.42 12.20 -11.16
N ARG A 74 -12.26 11.70 -9.93
CA ARG A 74 -12.80 10.39 -9.54
C ARG A 74 -14.33 10.35 -9.66
N THR A 75 -15.03 11.36 -9.13
CA THR A 75 -16.50 11.44 -9.26
C THR A 75 -16.95 11.38 -10.71
N ILE A 76 -16.30 12.14 -11.61
CA ILE A 76 -16.61 12.10 -13.04
C ILE A 76 -16.37 10.70 -13.62
N VAL A 77 -15.22 10.08 -13.30
CA VAL A 77 -14.92 8.72 -13.78
C VAL A 77 -15.94 7.71 -13.25
N ASP A 78 -16.35 7.83 -11.98
CA ASP A 78 -17.33 6.94 -11.35
C ASP A 78 -18.70 7.10 -12.03
N GLU A 79 -19.18 8.34 -12.25
CA GLU A 79 -20.45 8.63 -12.96
C GLU A 79 -20.45 8.09 -14.41
N GLU A 80 -19.38 8.34 -15.16
CA GLU A 80 -19.27 7.86 -16.54
C GLU A 80 -19.17 6.33 -16.61
N LEU A 81 -18.49 5.69 -15.64
CA LEU A 81 -18.45 4.23 -15.55
C LEU A 81 -19.81 3.64 -15.16
N GLU A 82 -20.53 4.25 -14.21
CA GLU A 82 -21.87 3.84 -13.82
C GLU A 82 -22.84 3.91 -15.02
N SER A 83 -22.71 4.93 -15.86
CA SER A 83 -23.54 5.11 -17.06
C SER A 83 -23.44 3.96 -18.08
N VAL A 84 -22.34 3.19 -18.06
CA VAL A 84 -22.18 2.00 -18.91
C VAL A 84 -23.11 0.86 -18.46
N TRP A 85 -23.43 0.81 -17.17
CA TRP A 85 -24.13 -0.31 -16.53
C TRP A 85 -25.62 -0.02 -16.23
N THR A 86 -26.08 1.21 -16.47
CA THR A 86 -27.48 1.64 -16.30
C THR A 86 -28.15 1.88 -17.64
#